data_AF-A0A6B0GNN3-F1
#
_entry.id   AF-A0A6B0GNN3-F1
#
_cell.length_a   1.000
_cell.length_b   1.000
_cell.length_c   1.000
_cell.angle_alpha   90.00
_cell.angle_beta   90.00
_cell.angle_gamma   90.00
#
_symmetry.space_group_name_H-M   'P 1'
#
loop_
_entity.id
_entity.type
_entity.pdbx_description
1 polymer ?
#
loop_
_entity_poly.entity_id
_entity_poly.type
_entity_poly.pdbx_seq_one_letter_code
_entity_poly.pdbx_strand_id
1 'polypeptide(L)'
;MSNLAISARTRRAAKQESGIRWYDPETDHEHFSRPVGVTDLLDAGADPDAPEETRLVDHVAIEPYRGPGGDWRGKVKRTSLRVLRDGERITMLATKQAVTSEVFDDREDAVAYCEGEAPVYADADLRDVTEER
;
A
#
# COMPACT_ATOMS: atom_id res chain seq x y z
N MET A 1 -15.93 16.24 25.74
CA MET A 1 -14.79 15.52 25.14
C MET A 1 -14.22 16.43 24.08
N SER A 2 -13.01 16.94 24.28
CA SER A 2 -12.37 17.83 23.30
C SER A 2 -12.02 17.01 22.07
N ASN A 3 -12.70 17.25 20.95
CA ASN A 3 -12.26 16.85 19.61
C ASN A 3 -10.94 17.59 19.32
N LEU A 4 -9.82 17.04 19.78
CA LEU A 4 -8.52 17.41 19.26
C LEU A 4 -8.49 16.89 17.84
N ALA A 5 -8.78 17.78 16.89
CA ALA A 5 -8.64 17.48 15.47
C ALA A 5 -7.27 16.83 15.24
N ILE A 6 -7.25 15.65 14.64
CA ILE A 6 -6.02 14.90 14.39
C ILE A 6 -5.12 15.79 13.53
N SER A 7 -3.95 16.14 14.05
CA SER A 7 -3.07 17.06 13.34
C SER A 7 -2.58 16.44 12.02
N ALA A 8 -2.37 17.26 11.00
CA ALA A 8 -1.73 16.82 9.75
C ALA A 8 -0.36 16.17 10.00
N ARG A 9 0.34 16.58 11.07
CA ARG A 9 1.61 15.99 11.50
C ARG A 9 1.43 14.55 12.00
N THR A 10 0.41 14.29 12.82
CA THR A 10 0.09 12.95 13.33
C THR A 10 -0.25 12.00 12.19
N ARG A 11 -1.12 12.42 11.27
CA ARG A 11 -1.42 11.66 10.04
C ARG A 11 -0.18 11.36 9.22
N ARG A 12 0.71 12.35 9.05
CA ARG A 12 1.95 12.17 8.29
C ARG A 12 2.90 11.19 8.98
N ALA A 13 3.00 11.23 10.30
CA ALA A 13 3.84 10.30 11.06
C ALA A 13 3.33 8.86 10.91
N ALA A 14 2.02 8.64 11.07
CA ALA A 14 1.38 7.35 10.85
C ALA A 14 1.61 6.82 9.42
N LYS A 15 1.50 7.68 8.40
CA LYS A 15 1.79 7.33 6.99
C LYS A 15 3.24 6.95 6.68
N GLN A 16 4.16 7.25 7.58
CA GLN A 16 5.59 6.91 7.41
C GLN A 16 5.99 5.66 8.18
N GLU A 17 5.14 5.14 9.07
CA GLU A 17 5.43 3.93 9.81
C GLU A 17 5.18 2.72 8.91
N SER A 18 6.27 2.01 8.61
CA SER A 18 6.27 0.86 7.72
C SER A 18 5.76 -0.37 8.45
N GLY A 19 4.91 -1.16 7.78
CA GLY A 19 4.43 -2.44 8.29
C GLY A 19 3.23 -2.36 9.25
N ILE A 20 2.60 -1.20 9.38
CA ILE A 20 1.43 -0.98 10.24
C ILE A 20 0.25 -0.49 9.42
N ARG A 21 -0.94 -0.99 9.74
CA ARG A 21 -2.22 -0.49 9.24
C ARG A 21 -2.69 0.64 10.13
N TRP A 22 -2.98 1.78 9.54
CA TRP A 22 -3.46 2.94 10.26
C TRP A 22 -4.83 3.34 9.74
N TYR A 23 -5.78 3.48 10.66
CA TYR A 23 -7.11 4.01 10.38
C TYR A 23 -7.27 5.43 10.92
N ASP A 24 -7.74 6.34 10.06
CA ASP A 24 -8.06 7.72 10.40
C ASP A 24 -9.59 7.87 10.52
N PRO A 25 -10.16 7.87 11.74
CA PRO A 25 -11.61 7.94 11.93
C PRO A 25 -12.22 9.30 11.53
N GLU A 26 -11.43 10.35 11.33
CA GLU A 26 -11.97 11.63 10.86
C GLU A 26 -12.23 11.64 9.35
N THR A 27 -11.47 10.83 8.60
CA THR A 27 -11.54 10.80 7.14
C THR A 27 -11.96 9.45 6.58
N ASP A 28 -12.17 8.47 7.45
CA ASP A 28 -12.51 7.09 7.10
C ASP A 28 -11.47 6.39 6.21
N HIS A 29 -10.23 6.87 6.22
CA HIS A 29 -9.14 6.27 5.45
C HIS A 29 -8.40 5.23 6.27
N GLU A 30 -8.13 4.09 5.65
CA GLU A 30 -7.13 3.14 6.14
C GLU A 30 -5.95 3.12 5.17
N HIS A 31 -4.73 3.11 5.70
CA HIS A 31 -3.53 2.94 4.89
C HIS A 31 -2.54 1.98 5.53
N PHE A 32 -1.82 1.28 4.69
CA PHE A 32 -0.64 0.49 5.04
C PHE A 32 0.47 0.86 4.06
N SER A 33 1.70 0.94 4.56
CA SER A 33 2.86 1.19 3.72
C SER A 33 4.01 0.28 4.12
N ARG A 34 4.75 -0.19 3.12
CA ARG A 34 6.03 -0.87 3.27
C ARG A 34 6.89 -0.50 2.08
N PRO A 35 7.78 0.50 2.19
CA PRO A 35 8.64 0.89 1.07
C PRO A 35 9.39 -0.33 0.50
N VAL A 36 9.36 -0.49 -0.82
CA VAL A 36 10.05 -1.57 -1.54
C VAL A 36 11.10 -0.96 -2.45
N GLY A 37 12.35 -1.30 -2.21
CA GLY A 37 13.51 -0.96 -3.05
C GLY A 37 13.95 -2.12 -3.94
N VAL A 38 15.03 -1.89 -4.69
CA VAL A 38 15.66 -2.92 -5.54
C VAL A 38 16.17 -4.09 -4.70
N THR A 39 16.81 -3.82 -3.56
CA THR A 39 17.34 -4.87 -2.68
C THR A 39 16.24 -5.78 -2.15
N ASP A 40 15.12 -5.22 -1.69
CA ASP A 40 13.99 -6.02 -1.19
C ASP A 40 13.44 -6.98 -2.26
N LEU A 41 13.41 -6.53 -3.53
CA LEU A 41 12.98 -7.35 -4.65
C LEU A 41 13.98 -8.47 -4.94
N LEU A 42 15.28 -8.18 -4.96
CA LEU A 42 16.32 -9.18 -5.18
C LEU A 42 16.34 -10.22 -4.05
N ASP A 43 16.18 -9.78 -2.80
CA ASP A 43 16.09 -10.66 -1.62
C ASP A 43 14.83 -11.54 -1.67
N ALA A 44 13.74 -11.04 -2.27
CA ALA A 44 12.53 -11.81 -2.54
C ALA A 44 12.65 -12.75 -3.76
N GLY A 45 13.80 -12.77 -4.44
CA GLY A 45 14.08 -13.65 -5.58
C GLY A 45 13.74 -13.05 -6.95
N ALA A 46 13.60 -11.72 -7.07
CA ALA A 46 13.38 -11.08 -8.36
C ALA A 46 14.55 -11.32 -9.31
N ASP A 47 14.26 -11.87 -10.49
CA ASP A 47 15.23 -12.08 -11.55
C ASP A 47 15.26 -10.87 -12.51
N PRO A 48 16.42 -10.23 -12.75
CA PRO A 48 16.56 -9.21 -13.79
C PRO A 48 16.25 -9.67 -15.22
N ASP A 49 16.23 -10.98 -15.49
CA ASP A 49 15.79 -11.54 -16.78
C ASP A 49 14.27 -11.77 -16.82
N ALA A 50 13.59 -11.81 -15.67
CA ALA A 50 12.14 -11.92 -15.54
C ALA A 50 11.54 -10.91 -14.51
N PRO A 51 11.71 -9.59 -14.73
CA PRO A 51 11.53 -8.57 -13.69
C PRO A 51 10.08 -8.35 -13.22
N GLU A 52 9.10 -8.92 -13.91
CA GLU A 52 7.69 -8.79 -13.57
C GLU A 52 7.12 -9.97 -12.77
N GLU A 53 7.87 -11.08 -12.64
CA GLU A 53 7.43 -12.29 -11.93
C GLU A 53 7.41 -12.11 -10.42
N THR A 54 8.33 -11.31 -9.88
CA THR A 54 8.36 -10.95 -8.47
C THR A 54 7.78 -9.56 -8.26
N ARG A 55 6.73 -9.49 -7.43
CA ARG A 55 6.07 -8.23 -7.06
C ARG A 55 5.80 -8.24 -5.57
N LEU A 56 6.22 -7.18 -4.88
CA LEU A 56 5.96 -7.00 -3.46
C LEU A 56 4.93 -5.88 -3.27
N VAL A 57 4.02 -6.08 -2.32
CA VAL A 57 3.07 -5.03 -1.92
C VAL A 57 3.85 -3.90 -1.25
N ASP A 58 3.69 -2.68 -1.77
CA ASP A 58 4.32 -1.48 -1.21
C ASP A 58 3.35 -0.61 -0.41
N HIS A 59 2.07 -0.66 -0.76
CA HIS A 59 1.05 0.18 -0.17
C HIS A 59 -0.36 -0.39 -0.39
N VAL A 60 -1.20 -0.28 0.63
CA VAL A 60 -2.62 -0.56 0.56
C VAL A 60 -3.39 0.65 1.07
N ALA A 61 -4.51 0.98 0.43
CA ALA A 61 -5.41 2.00 0.93
C ALA A 61 -6.88 1.60 0.75
N ILE A 62 -7.67 1.95 1.76
CA ILE A 62 -9.12 1.84 1.76
C ILE A 62 -9.66 3.24 2.05
N GLU A 63 -10.54 3.72 1.20
CA GLU A 63 -10.98 5.10 1.26
C GLU A 63 -12.41 5.27 0.77
N PRO A 64 -13.15 6.27 1.30
CA PRO A 64 -14.42 6.67 0.72
C PRO A 64 -14.24 7.07 -0.75
N TYR A 65 -15.15 6.61 -1.59
CA TYR A 65 -15.17 6.85 -3.02
C TYR A 65 -16.43 7.64 -3.38
N ARG A 66 -16.26 8.66 -4.24
CA ARG A 66 -17.36 9.54 -4.68
C ARG A 66 -17.62 9.43 -6.19
N GLY A 67 -17.35 8.25 -6.75
CA GLY A 67 -17.59 7.93 -8.15
C GLY A 67 -18.72 6.91 -8.31
N PRO A 68 -19.05 6.52 -9.55
CA PRO A 68 -20.06 5.50 -9.80
C PRO A 68 -19.56 4.12 -9.35
N GLY A 69 -20.51 3.26 -8.93
CA GLY A 69 -20.24 1.83 -8.66
C GLY A 69 -19.85 1.48 -7.23
N GLY A 70 -20.02 2.41 -6.28
CA GLY A 70 -19.92 2.14 -4.84
C GLY A 70 -19.40 3.33 -4.04
N ASP A 71 -19.44 3.20 -2.72
CA ASP A 71 -19.06 4.25 -1.76
C ASP A 71 -17.65 4.07 -1.20
N TRP A 72 -17.00 2.94 -1.51
CA TRP A 72 -15.68 2.57 -1.00
C TRP A 72 -14.76 2.10 -2.10
N ARG A 73 -13.46 2.35 -1.94
CA ARG A 73 -12.43 1.88 -2.88
C ARG A 73 -11.28 1.23 -2.13
N GLY A 74 -10.98 -0.01 -2.50
CA GLY A 74 -9.75 -0.71 -2.13
C GLY A 74 -8.67 -0.50 -3.18
N LYS A 75 -7.43 -0.24 -2.76
CA LYS A 75 -6.26 -0.08 -3.63
C LYS A 75 -5.11 -0.92 -3.11
N VAL A 76 -4.53 -1.73 -3.99
CA VAL A 76 -3.30 -2.46 -3.70
C VAL A 76 -2.24 -2.05 -4.71
N LYS A 77 -1.14 -1.51 -4.20
CA LYS A 77 -0.01 -1.11 -5.00
C LYS A 77 1.13 -2.11 -4.78
N ARG A 78 1.74 -2.50 -5.90
CA ARG A 78 2.81 -3.48 -5.93
C ARG A 78 3.99 -2.91 -6.70
N THR A 79 5.17 -3.21 -6.20
CA THR A 79 6.44 -2.82 -6.80
C THR A 79 7.13 -4.05 -7.38
N SER A 80 7.66 -3.91 -8.59
CA SER A 80 8.46 -4.91 -9.29
C SER A 80 9.79 -4.31 -9.71
N LEU A 81 10.69 -5.17 -10.20
CA LEU A 81 11.96 -4.72 -10.76
C LEU A 81 11.69 -4.02 -12.11
N ARG A 82 12.52 -3.03 -12.41
CA ARG A 82 12.63 -2.40 -13.72
C ARG A 82 14.07 -2.50 -14.15
N VAL A 83 14.30 -3.12 -15.30
CA VAL A 83 15.64 -3.36 -15.83
C VAL A 83 15.82 -2.51 -17.07
N LEU A 84 16.86 -1.69 -17.07
CA LEU A 84 17.28 -0.97 -18.27
C LEU A 84 18.49 -1.69 -18.84
N ARG A 85 18.45 -1.89 -20.17
CA ARG A 85 19.49 -2.59 -20.91
C ARG A 85 19.98 -1.76 -22.08
N ASP A 86 21.22 -2.01 -22.44
CA ASP A 86 21.83 -1.62 -23.71
C ASP A 86 22.30 -2.90 -24.39
N GLY A 87 21.54 -3.36 -25.39
CA GLY A 87 21.65 -4.71 -25.91
C GLY A 87 21.42 -5.76 -24.82
N GLU A 88 22.37 -6.68 -24.65
CA GLU A 88 22.33 -7.74 -23.63
C GLU A 88 22.80 -7.26 -22.25
N ARG A 89 23.48 -6.11 -22.17
CA ARG A 89 24.05 -5.60 -20.93
C ARG A 89 23.00 -4.87 -20.09
N ILE A 90 22.88 -5.27 -18.83
CA ILE A 90 22.14 -4.49 -17.83
C ILE A 90 22.94 -3.22 -17.50
N THR A 91 22.28 -2.06 -17.64
CA THR A 91 22.88 -0.75 -17.34
C THR A 91 22.34 -0.15 -16.06
N MET A 92 21.10 -0.48 -15.66
CA MET A 92 20.50 0.00 -14.42
C MET A 92 19.38 -0.92 -13.93
N LEU A 93 19.29 -1.06 -12.61
CA LEU A 93 18.14 -1.63 -11.90
C LEU A 93 17.40 -0.50 -11.18
N ALA A 94 16.08 -0.49 -11.31
CA ALA A 94 15.18 0.46 -10.67
C ALA A 94 13.89 -0.25 -10.27
N THR A 95 12.96 0.48 -9.65
CA THR A 95 11.62 -0.03 -9.34
C THR A 95 10.60 0.43 -10.37
N LYS A 96 9.55 -0.38 -10.56
CA LYS A 96 8.32 -0.03 -11.30
C LYS A 96 7.13 -0.34 -10.42
N GLN A 97 6.10 0.50 -10.48
CA GLN A 97 4.90 0.36 -9.66
C GLN A 97 3.68 0.07 -10.52
N ALA A 98 2.80 -0.78 -10.01
CA ALA A 98 1.48 -1.07 -10.56
C ALA A 98 0.45 -0.93 -9.44
N VAL A 99 -0.71 -0.38 -9.76
CA VAL A 99 -1.84 -0.23 -8.84
C VAL A 99 -3.00 -1.03 -9.39
N THR A 100 -3.60 -1.88 -8.56
CA THR A 100 -4.92 -2.45 -8.77
C THR A 100 -5.89 -1.81 -7.80
N SER A 101 -7.13 -1.59 -8.24
CA SER A 101 -8.16 -1.00 -7.40
C SER A 101 -9.54 -1.46 -7.82
N GLU A 102 -10.41 -1.62 -6.85
CA GLU A 102 -11.81 -2.00 -7.05
C GLU A 102 -12.71 -1.17 -6.15
N VAL A 103 -13.95 -0.99 -6.57
CA VAL A 103 -14.96 -0.15 -5.91
C VAL A 103 -16.06 -1.05 -5.37
N PHE A 104 -16.47 -0.76 -4.14
CA PHE A 104 -17.40 -1.57 -3.36
C PHE A 104 -18.47 -0.66 -2.74
N ASP A 105 -19.65 -1.20 -2.51
CA ASP A 105 -20.71 -0.50 -1.78
C ASP A 105 -20.38 -0.41 -0.28
N ASP A 106 -19.71 -1.42 0.27
CA ASP A 106 -19.38 -1.52 1.69
C ASP A 106 -17.87 -1.47 1.98
N ARG A 107 -17.51 -0.87 3.13
CA ARG A 107 -16.12 -0.79 3.59
C ARG A 107 -15.53 -2.17 3.83
N GLU A 108 -16.30 -3.06 4.44
CA GLU A 108 -15.86 -4.40 4.82
C GLU A 108 -15.46 -5.23 3.59
N ASP A 109 -16.16 -5.05 2.46
CA ASP A 109 -15.80 -5.70 1.19
C ASP A 109 -14.50 -5.13 0.61
N ALA A 110 -14.29 -3.82 0.70
CA ALA A 110 -13.03 -3.20 0.30
C ALA A 110 -11.84 -3.69 1.16
N VAL A 111 -12.07 -3.92 2.46
CA VAL A 111 -11.10 -4.54 3.37
C VAL A 111 -10.81 -5.98 2.94
N ALA A 112 -11.85 -6.80 2.78
CA ALA A 112 -11.70 -8.21 2.42
C ALA A 112 -10.97 -8.39 1.09
N TYR A 113 -11.26 -7.55 0.09
CA TYR A 113 -10.52 -7.50 -1.17
C TYR A 113 -9.02 -7.23 -0.93
N CYS A 114 -8.69 -6.19 -0.18
CA CYS A 114 -7.31 -5.83 0.10
C CYS A 114 -6.56 -6.88 0.92
N GLU A 115 -7.22 -7.54 1.87
CA GLU A 115 -6.64 -8.64 2.66
C GLU A 115 -6.36 -9.88 1.80
N GLY A 116 -7.26 -10.23 0.88
CA GLY A 116 -7.04 -11.32 -0.08
C GLY A 116 -5.91 -11.03 -1.08
N GLU A 117 -5.79 -9.79 -1.51
CA GLU A 117 -4.77 -9.35 -2.47
C GLU A 117 -3.38 -9.12 -1.83
N ALA A 118 -3.35 -8.76 -0.54
CA ALA A 118 -2.14 -8.39 0.18
C ALA A 118 -2.08 -9.06 1.56
N PRO A 119 -1.55 -10.30 1.65
CA PRO A 119 -1.39 -10.98 2.94
C PRO A 119 -0.57 -10.19 3.97
N VAL A 120 0.48 -9.49 3.54
CA VAL A 120 1.29 -8.62 4.42
C VAL A 120 0.51 -7.46 5.03
N TYR A 121 -0.60 -7.06 4.40
CA TYR A 121 -1.54 -6.11 4.96
C TYR A 121 -2.49 -6.83 5.91
N ALA A 122 -3.07 -7.96 5.53
CA ALA A 122 -3.94 -8.75 6.41
C ALA A 122 -3.27 -9.08 7.77
N ASP A 123 -1.97 -9.41 7.74
CA ASP A 123 -1.19 -9.78 8.93
C ASP A 123 -0.69 -8.59 9.77
N ALA A 124 -0.83 -7.36 9.29
CA ALA A 124 -0.29 -6.18 9.96
C ALA A 124 -1.19 -5.67 11.09
N ASP A 125 -0.56 -5.15 12.15
CA ASP A 125 -1.29 -4.54 13.27
C ASP A 125 -2.11 -3.32 12.79
N LEU A 126 -3.39 -3.28 13.17
CA LEU A 126 -4.27 -2.13 12.96
C LEU A 126 -4.21 -1.19 14.16
N ARG A 127 -3.99 0.09 13.89
CA ARG A 127 -3.96 1.17 14.89
C ARG A 127 -4.77 2.37 14.44
N ASP A 128 -5.35 3.08 15.40
CA ASP A 128 -6.00 4.36 15.12
C ASP A 128 -4.97 5.48 15.14
N VAL A 129 -5.07 6.41 14.18
CA VAL A 129 -4.17 7.58 14.12
C VAL A 129 -4.28 8.48 15.36
N THR A 130 -5.29 8.27 16.20
CA THR A 130 -5.51 8.95 17.49
C THR A 130 -4.74 8.34 18.66
N GLU A 131 -4.20 7.12 18.53
CA GLU A 131 -3.40 6.51 19.59
C GLU A 131 -2.11 7.31 19.78
N GLU A 132 -2.06 8.14 20.83
CA GLU A 132 -0.85 8.85 21.24
C GLU A 132 0.25 7.82 21.55
N ARG A 133 1.45 8.06 21.01
CA ARG A 133 2.66 7.28 21.30
C ARG A 133 3.24 7.63 22.66
#